data_AF-A0A5C7UGZ7-F1
#
_entry.id   AF-A0A5C7UGZ7-F1
#
_cell.length_a   1.000
_cell.length_b   1.000
_cell.length_c   1.000
_cell.angle_alpha   90.00
_cell.angle_beta   90.00
_cell.angle_gamma   90.00
#
_symmetry.space_group_name_H-M   'P 1'
#
loop_
_entity.id
_entity.type
_entity.pdbx_description
1 polymer ?
#
loop_
_entity_poly.entity_id
_entity_poly.type
_entity_poly.pdbx_seq_one_letter_code
_entity_poly.pdbx_strand_id
1 'polypeptide(L)' 'MAFSLEGKLVVAISSRALFNFEEENQVFEANNDSAYMQLQLERLDTPA' A
#
# COMPACT_ATOMS: atom_id res chain seq x y z
N MET A 1 -10.20 -17.55 -19.60
CA MET A 1 -8.99 -17.31 -20.42
C MET A 1 -8.01 -16.49 -19.60
N ALA A 2 -6.72 -16.84 -19.61
CA ALA A 2 -5.69 -16.04 -18.92
C ALA A 2 -5.31 -14.83 -19.79
N PHE A 3 -5.08 -13.69 -19.14
CA PHE A 3 -4.65 -12.46 -19.81
C PHE A 3 -3.17 -12.58 -20.20
N SER A 4 -2.82 -12.31 -21.46
CA SER A 4 -1.41 -12.30 -21.93
C SER A 4 -0.75 -10.94 -21.73
N LEU A 5 0.51 -10.95 -21.32
CA LEU A 5 1.39 -9.79 -21.15
C LEU A 5 2.45 -9.69 -22.26
N GLU A 6 2.35 -10.51 -23.31
CA GLU A 6 3.31 -10.51 -24.42
C GLU A 6 3.41 -9.13 -25.10
N GLY A 7 4.64 -8.65 -25.32
CA GLY A 7 4.91 -7.34 -25.90
C GLY A 7 4.67 -6.13 -24.96
N LYS A 8 4.37 -6.37 -23.68
CA LYS A 8 4.15 -5.30 -22.69
C LYS A 8 5.34 -5.13 -21.77
N LEU A 9 5.68 -3.88 -21.45
CA LEU A 9 6.56 -3.56 -20.34
C LEU A 9 5.74 -3.63 -19.05
N VAL A 10 6.11 -4.57 -18.17
CA VAL A 10 5.49 -4.71 -16.85
C VAL A 10 6.43 -4.09 -15.82
N VAL A 11 5.96 -3.06 -15.12
CA VAL A 11 6.71 -2.40 -14.06
C VAL A 11 6.00 -2.64 -12.74
N ALA A 12 6.71 -3.20 -11.78
CA ALA A 12 6.25 -3.23 -10.40
C ALA A 12 6.58 -1.88 -9.75
N ILE A 13 5.57 -1.18 -9.28
CA ILE A 13 5.72 0.05 -8.50
C ILE A 13 5.22 -0.18 -7.09
N SER A 14 5.95 0.35 -6.12
CA SER A 14 5.52 0.29 -4.73
C SER A 14 4.23 1.09 -4.54
N SER A 15 3.29 0.58 -3.74
CA SER A 15 2.04 1.29 -3.47
C SER A 15 2.28 2.71 -2.92
N ARG A 16 3.34 2.93 -2.13
CA ARG A 16 3.71 4.28 -1.63
C ARG A 16 4.18 5.26 -2.72
N ALA A 17 4.57 4.76 -3.90
CA ALA A 17 4.88 5.60 -5.05
C ALA A 17 3.62 6.07 -5.80
N LEU A 18 2.48 5.43 -5.53
CA LEU A 18 1.18 5.74 -6.11
C LEU A 18 0.26 6.50 -5.15
N PHE A 19 0.41 6.27 -3.85
CA PHE A 19 -0.47 6.79 -2.80
C PHE A 19 0.35 7.48 -1.72
N ASN A 20 -0.22 8.51 -1.10
CA ASN A 20 0.43 9.27 -0.04
C ASN A 20 0.29 8.55 1.31
N PHE A 21 0.98 7.41 1.47
CA PHE A 21 0.94 6.55 2.67
C PHE A 21 2.21 6.61 3.51
N GLU A 22 2.90 7.75 3.53
CA GLU A 22 4.18 7.84 4.26
C GLU A 22 4.02 7.73 5.79
N GLU A 23 2.91 8.20 6.34
CA GLU A 23 2.65 8.10 7.78
C GLU A 23 2.37 6.64 8.18
N GLU A 24 1.54 5.94 7.41
CA GLU A 24 1.26 4.52 7.59
C GLU A 24 2.53 3.68 7.44
N ASN A 25 3.39 4.01 6.47
CA ASN A 25 4.64 3.30 6.23
C ASN A 25 5.64 3.52 7.38
N GLN A 26 5.70 4.72 7.96
CA GLN A 26 6.51 4.97 9.17
C GLN A 26 6.03 4.15 10.35
N VAL A 27 4.70 4.00 10.53
CA VAL A 27 4.15 3.16 11.60
C VAL A 27 4.47 1.68 11.37
N PHE A 28 4.41 1.20 10.12
CA PHE A 28 4.79 -0.16 9.76
C PHE A 28 6.29 -0.44 9.97
N GLU A 29 7.17 0.48 9.58
CA GLU A 29 8.62 0.31 9.72
C GLU A 29 9.11 0.44 11.16
N ALA A 30 8.47 1.31 11.97
CA ALA A 30 8.89 1.59 13.34
C ALA A 30 8.24 0.68 14.39
N ASN A 31 7.07 0.09 14.11
CA ASN A 31 6.30 -0.70 15.06
C ASN A 31 6.02 -2.13 14.55
N ASN A 32 5.20 -2.86 15.29
CA ASN A 32 4.70 -4.18 14.88
C ASN A 32 3.39 -4.06 14.09
N ASP A 33 3.00 -5.17 13.46
CA ASP A 33 1.79 -5.28 12.62
C ASP A 33 0.52 -4.77 13.32
N SER A 34 0.40 -4.94 14.64
CA SER A 34 -0.76 -4.50 15.42
C SER A 34 -0.97 -2.99 15.41
N ALA A 35 0.11 -2.21 15.56
CA ALA A 35 0.05 -0.75 15.55
C ALA A 35 -0.33 -0.21 14.17
N TYR A 36 0.20 -0.84 13.12
CA TYR A 36 -0.16 -0.54 11.74
C TYR A 36 -1.65 -0.84 11.46
N MET A 37 -2.15 -1.99 11.91
CA MET A 37 -3.56 -2.35 11.74
C MET A 37 -4.51 -1.40 12.47
N GLN A 38 -4.16 -0.93 13.67
CA GLN A 38 -4.98 0.01 14.41
C GLN A 38 -5.12 1.35 13.65
N LEU A 39 -4.02 1.88 13.11
CA LEU A 39 -4.05 3.10 12.29
C LEU A 39 -4.96 2.97 11.06
N GLN A 40 -4.92 1.81 10.39
CA GLN A 40 -5.79 1.52 9.25
C GLN A 40 -7.28 1.50 9.65
N LEU A 41 -7.59 0.93 10.81
CA LEU A 41 -8.97 0.89 11.33
C LEU A 41 -9.50 2.29 11.67
N GLU A 42 -8.66 3.16 12.23
CA GLU A 42 -9.02 4.55 12.55
C GLU A 42 -9.31 5.40 11.30
N ARG A 43 -8.78 5.01 10.14
CA ARG A 43 -8.90 5.74 8.87
C ARG A 43 -9.89 5.14 7.88
N LEU A 44 -10.68 4.14 8.29
CA LEU A 44 -11.65 3.43 7.43
C LEU A 44 -12.62 4.35 6.67
N ASP A 45 -13.03 5.46 7.30
CA ASP A 45 -13.96 6.43 6.71
C ASP A 45 -13.24 7.58 5.96
N THR A 46 -11.90 7.59 5.97
CA THR A 46 -11.10 8.59 5.28
C THR A 46 -10.67 8.03 3.92
N PRO A 47 -11.05 8.67 2.79
CA PRO A 47 -10.59 8.25 1.49
C PRO A 47 -9.07 8.38 1.36
N ALA A 48 -8.45 7.37 0.75
CA ALA A 48 -7.01 7.28 0.49
C ALA A 48 -6.51 8.28 -0.57
#